data_AF-A0A2A4S9J1-F1
#
_entry.id   AF-A0A2A4S9J1-F1
#
_cell.length_a   1.000
_cell.length_b   1.000
_cell.length_c   1.000
_cell.angle_alpha   90.00
_cell.angle_beta   90.00
_cell.angle_gamma   90.00
#
_symmetry.space_group_name_H-M   'P 1'
#
loop_
_entity.id
_entity.type
_entity.pdbx_description
1 polymer ?
#
loop_
_entity_poly.entity_id
_entity_poly.type
_entity_poly.pdbx_seq_one_letter_code
_entity_poly.pdbx_strand_id
1 'polypeptide(L)'
;MASLIEIKVPDIGEFDEGVEVIEINVSVGDSVAVEDSIVTLESDKASMDVPSTAAGVVQDINVSVGDKVSEGTLLIKLESSVQHDSAVDDGIPVAMPISTPVENVAAVSLHAEVLVMGAGPGGYTAAFRAADLGKKVVLIERYASLGGVCLNVGCIPSKALLHQAQVIHEAEEMGAHGVTFEPPKLDIDAIRANKEKIIQRLTGGLAGLAKQRNVTV
;
A
#
# COMPACT_ATOMS: atom_id res chain seq x y z
N MET A 1 1.96 28.20 -22.89
CA MET A 1 2.20 29.17 -21.81
C MET A 1 2.46 28.36 -20.56
N ALA A 2 3.65 28.48 -20.00
CA ALA A 2 4.08 27.70 -18.83
C ALA A 2 3.27 28.11 -17.61
N SER A 3 2.66 27.14 -16.93
CA SER A 3 1.97 27.36 -15.66
C SER A 3 2.99 27.12 -14.55
N LEU A 4 3.45 28.20 -13.93
CA LEU A 4 4.28 28.16 -12.74
C LEU A 4 3.39 27.82 -11.54
N ILE A 5 3.64 26.67 -10.91
CA ILE A 5 2.94 26.23 -9.70
C ILE A 5 3.87 26.48 -8.52
N GLU A 6 3.41 27.31 -7.59
CA GLU A 6 4.10 27.64 -6.34
C GLU A 6 3.73 26.63 -5.26
N ILE A 7 4.69 25.82 -4.80
CA ILE A 7 4.50 24.92 -3.65
C ILE A 7 4.91 25.65 -2.37
N LYS A 8 4.00 25.67 -1.40
CA LYS A 8 4.18 26.31 -0.09
C LYS A 8 4.23 25.28 1.03
N VAL A 9 4.84 25.65 2.16
CA VAL A 9 4.81 24.85 3.38
C VAL A 9 3.33 24.63 3.80
N PRO A 10 2.87 23.37 3.93
CA PRO A 10 1.51 23.05 4.41
C PRO A 10 1.33 23.47 5.87
N ASP A 11 0.08 23.48 6.36
CA ASP A 11 -0.24 23.79 7.75
C ASP A 11 0.54 22.85 8.70
N ILE A 12 1.50 23.44 9.43
CA ILE A 12 2.40 22.74 10.35
C ILE A 12 1.88 22.73 11.81
N GLY A 13 0.67 23.26 12.07
CA GLY A 13 0.12 23.39 13.42
C GLY A 13 0.68 24.60 14.20
N GLU A 14 0.44 24.67 15.52
CA GLU A 14 0.77 25.81 16.42
C GLU A 14 2.29 26.03 16.65
N PHE A 15 3.08 26.21 15.58
CA PHE A 15 4.52 26.51 15.64
C PHE A 15 4.81 27.86 14.97
N ASP A 16 4.44 28.96 15.63
CA ASP A 16 4.64 30.34 15.15
C ASP A 16 6.13 30.74 15.03
N GLU A 17 7.07 29.98 15.60
CA GLU A 17 8.51 30.30 15.63
C GLU A 17 9.32 29.72 14.44
N GLY A 18 8.68 28.95 13.56
CA GLY A 18 9.30 28.36 12.36
C GLY A 18 10.04 27.05 12.62
N VAL A 19 10.08 26.19 11.59
CA VAL A 19 10.66 24.84 11.62
C VAL A 19 11.88 24.80 10.71
N GLU A 20 12.91 24.04 11.08
CA GLU A 20 14.18 23.99 10.34
C GLU A 20 14.15 22.95 9.22
N VAL A 21 14.74 23.32 8.07
CA VAL A 21 14.90 22.44 6.90
C VAL A 21 16.16 21.61 7.07
N ILE A 22 15.98 20.30 7.26
CA ILE A 22 17.12 19.39 7.48
C ILE A 22 17.60 18.73 6.20
N GLU A 23 16.72 18.51 5.23
CA GLU A 23 17.06 17.82 3.98
C GLU A 23 16.17 18.27 2.82
N ILE A 24 16.79 18.51 1.66
CA ILE A 24 16.10 18.81 0.40
C ILE A 24 16.27 17.59 -0.50
N ASN A 25 15.17 16.89 -0.78
CA ASN A 25 15.17 15.61 -1.50
C ASN A 25 15.11 15.77 -3.03
N VAL A 26 15.12 17.01 -3.53
CA VAL A 26 14.97 17.33 -4.96
C VAL A 26 16.03 18.33 -5.43
N SER A 27 16.52 18.17 -6.66
CA SER A 27 17.47 19.09 -7.29
C SER A 27 16.80 19.96 -8.36
N VAL A 28 17.38 21.12 -8.68
CA VAL A 28 16.92 21.95 -9.81
C VAL A 28 17.04 21.16 -11.10
N GLY A 29 15.93 20.96 -11.80
CA GLY A 29 15.80 20.15 -13.00
C GLY A 29 15.20 18.76 -12.80
N ASP A 30 14.95 18.33 -11.56
CA ASP A 30 14.29 17.04 -11.30
C ASP A 30 12.80 17.07 -11.63
N SER A 31 12.31 15.93 -12.13
CA SER A 31 10.90 15.68 -12.39
C SER A 31 10.27 15.06 -11.14
N VAL A 32 9.34 15.77 -10.51
CA VAL A 32 8.67 15.38 -9.27
C VAL A 32 7.23 14.95 -9.60
N ALA A 33 6.75 13.84 -9.02
CA ALA A 33 5.36 13.41 -9.14
C ALA A 33 4.49 13.95 -7.99
N VAL A 34 3.16 13.82 -8.10
CA VAL A 34 2.24 14.14 -6.98
C VAL A 34 2.50 13.14 -5.84
N GLU A 35 2.55 13.63 -4.60
CA GLU A 35 2.91 12.87 -3.36
C GLU A 35 4.41 12.58 -3.14
N ASP A 36 5.32 12.99 -4.03
CA ASP A 36 6.76 12.83 -3.78
C ASP A 36 7.25 13.80 -2.70
N SER A 37 8.03 13.29 -1.74
CA SER A 37 8.62 14.10 -0.66
C SER A 37 9.65 15.08 -1.21
N ILE A 38 9.40 16.37 -1.03
CA ILE A 38 10.26 17.44 -1.55
C ILE A 38 11.29 17.89 -0.51
N VAL A 39 10.83 18.15 0.71
CA VAL A 39 11.64 18.70 1.81
C VAL A 39 11.26 18.00 3.10
N THR A 40 12.26 17.64 3.90
CA THR A 40 12.06 17.13 5.26
C THR A 40 12.32 18.25 6.26
N LEU A 41 11.33 18.50 7.12
CA LEU A 41 11.33 19.52 8.16
C LEU A 41 11.45 18.84 9.53
N GLU A 42 12.26 19.40 10.44
CA GLU A 42 12.40 18.89 11.81
C GLU A 42 11.84 19.88 12.83
N SER A 43 10.86 19.42 13.61
CA SER A 43 10.36 20.09 14.81
C SER A 43 10.93 19.42 16.07
N ASP A 44 10.92 20.10 17.22
CA ASP A 44 11.44 19.65 18.54
C ASP A 44 10.92 18.27 19.01
N LYS A 45 9.92 17.70 18.33
CA LYS A 45 9.23 16.46 18.72
C LYS A 45 9.07 15.44 17.59
N ALA A 46 9.27 15.83 16.32
CA ALA A 46 9.08 14.97 15.15
C ALA A 46 9.65 15.58 13.86
N SER A 47 10.16 14.73 12.98
CA SER A 47 10.40 15.05 11.58
C SER A 47 9.12 14.83 10.74
N MET A 48 8.88 15.72 9.78
CA MET A 48 7.74 15.66 8.87
C MET A 48 8.20 15.96 7.44
N ASP A 49 7.77 15.13 6.49
CA ASP A 49 8.04 15.31 5.07
C ASP A 49 6.94 16.14 4.42
N VAL A 50 7.33 17.12 3.59
CA VAL A 50 6.40 17.91 2.78
C VAL A 50 6.23 17.26 1.40
N PRO A 51 5.07 16.66 1.09
CA PRO A 51 4.81 16.05 -0.21
C PRO A 51 4.51 17.11 -1.29
N SER A 52 4.80 16.77 -2.55
CA SER A 52 4.49 17.61 -3.69
C SER A 52 3.00 17.65 -4.00
N THR A 53 2.43 18.86 -4.10
CA THR A 53 1.02 19.08 -4.47
C THR A 53 0.76 19.03 -5.99
N ALA A 54 1.81 18.94 -6.82
CA ALA A 54 1.69 18.90 -8.27
C ALA A 54 2.87 18.18 -8.94
N ALA A 55 2.62 17.50 -10.06
CA ALA A 55 3.69 16.92 -10.87
C ALA A 55 4.30 17.99 -11.80
N GLY A 56 5.63 18.07 -11.86
CA GLY A 56 6.32 19.06 -12.68
C GLY A 56 7.83 19.01 -12.54
N VAL A 57 8.52 19.83 -13.33
CA VAL A 57 9.99 19.97 -13.25
C VAL A 57 10.34 21.13 -12.32
N VAL A 58 11.27 20.89 -11.41
CA VAL A 58 11.78 21.88 -10.44
C VAL A 58 12.60 22.93 -11.19
N GLN A 59 12.11 24.17 -11.29
CA GLN A 59 12.88 25.26 -11.89
C GLN A 59 13.72 26.04 -10.89
N ASP A 60 13.14 26.37 -9.72
CA ASP A 60 13.82 27.16 -8.70
C ASP A 60 13.49 26.62 -7.31
N ILE A 61 14.55 26.40 -6.51
CA ILE A 61 14.49 26.07 -5.08
C ILE A 61 14.87 27.34 -4.31
N ASN A 62 13.96 27.87 -3.49
CA ASN A 62 14.18 29.14 -2.75
C ASN A 62 14.61 28.92 -1.29
N VAL A 63 14.97 27.70 -0.92
CA VAL A 63 15.26 27.30 0.46
C VAL A 63 16.56 26.50 0.49
N SER A 64 17.42 26.76 1.48
CA SER A 64 18.66 26.04 1.72
C SER A 64 18.56 25.16 2.97
N VAL A 65 19.39 24.12 3.05
CA VAL A 65 19.51 23.28 4.26
C VAL A 65 19.95 24.15 5.43
N GLY A 66 19.18 24.15 6.51
CA GLY A 66 19.37 24.98 7.71
C GLY A 66 18.52 26.26 7.78
N ASP A 67 17.68 26.54 6.77
CA ASP A 67 16.77 27.68 6.81
C ASP A 67 15.54 27.41 7.69
N LYS A 68 15.08 28.45 8.39
CA LYS A 68 13.82 28.43 9.17
C LYS A 68 12.64 28.83 8.30
N VAL A 69 11.66 27.94 8.16
CA VAL A 69 10.45 28.16 7.36
C VAL A 69 9.20 28.14 8.24
N SER A 70 8.29 29.07 7.99
CA SER A 70 6.96 29.16 8.61
C SER A 70 5.86 28.72 7.63
N GLU A 71 4.64 28.54 8.13
CA GLU A 71 3.47 28.25 7.31
C GLU A 71 3.36 29.22 6.11
N GLY A 72 3.11 28.67 4.92
CA GLY A 72 2.90 29.46 3.71
C GLY A 72 4.17 29.98 3.02
N THR A 73 5.37 29.71 3.55
CA THR A 73 6.63 30.06 2.89
C THR A 73 6.79 29.27 1.59
N LEU A 74 7.25 29.96 0.54
CA LEU A 74 7.45 29.37 -0.79
C LEU A 74 8.68 28.44 -0.77
N LEU A 75 8.47 27.15 -1.04
CA LEU A 75 9.54 26.16 -1.07
C LEU A 75 10.16 26.09 -2.47
N ILE A 76 9.32 25.80 -3.48
CA ILE A 76 9.76 25.51 -4.85
C ILE A 76 8.78 26.08 -5.87
N LYS A 77 9.30 26.53 -7.00
CA LYS A 77 8.51 26.79 -8.21
C LYS A 77 8.64 25.61 -9.16
N LEU A 78 7.52 24.94 -9.43
CA LEU A 78 7.41 23.90 -10.44
C LEU A 78 6.89 24.47 -11.75
N GLU A 79 7.45 24.05 -12.87
CA GLU A 79 6.86 24.27 -14.20
C GLU A 79 6.03 23.05 -14.59
N SER A 80 4.72 23.23 -14.79
CA SER A 80 3.87 22.19 -15.36
C SER A 80 3.62 22.43 -16.85
N SER A 81 3.92 21.43 -17.66
CA SER A 81 3.46 21.33 -19.03
C SER A 81 2.13 20.60 -19.03
N VAL A 82 1.03 21.31 -18.75
CA VAL A 82 -0.30 20.73 -18.91
C VAL A 82 -0.63 20.69 -20.40
N GLN A 83 -0.26 19.59 -21.05
CA GLN A 83 -0.99 19.07 -22.21
C GLN A 83 -1.97 18.02 -21.68
N HIS A 84 -3.23 18.43 -21.63
CA HIS A 84 -4.36 17.54 -21.60
C HIS A 84 -4.39 16.81 -22.95
N ASP A 85 -3.83 15.60 -22.98
CA ASP A 85 -4.13 14.62 -24.03
C ASP A 85 -4.80 13.41 -23.37
N SER A 86 -6.10 13.32 -23.60
CA SER A 86 -6.90 12.14 -23.32
C SER A 86 -6.68 11.15 -24.44
N ALA A 87 -5.70 10.26 -24.30
CA ALA A 87 -5.72 8.91 -24.86
C ALA A 87 -4.41 8.19 -24.54
N VAL A 88 -4.40 7.49 -23.41
CA VAL A 88 -3.63 6.25 -23.28
C VAL A 88 -4.61 5.18 -22.85
N ASP A 89 -5.07 4.45 -23.86
CA ASP A 89 -5.60 3.10 -23.76
C ASP A 89 -4.52 2.23 -23.12
N ASP A 90 -4.53 2.18 -21.79
CA ASP A 90 -3.93 1.08 -21.03
C ASP A 90 -5.06 0.17 -20.56
N GLY A 91 -5.61 -0.54 -21.54
CA GLY A 91 -6.45 -1.71 -21.36
C GLY A 91 -5.66 -2.87 -20.75
N ILE A 92 -5.08 -2.67 -19.58
CA ILE A 92 -4.79 -3.77 -18.66
C ILE A 92 -5.97 -3.80 -17.69
N PRO A 93 -6.91 -4.77 -17.82
CA PRO A 93 -7.86 -4.97 -16.76
C PRO A 93 -7.04 -5.41 -15.54
N VAL A 94 -6.89 -4.51 -14.57
CA VAL A 94 -6.57 -4.90 -13.20
C VAL A 94 -7.77 -5.70 -12.73
N ALA A 95 -7.78 -6.99 -13.08
CA ALA A 95 -8.68 -7.97 -12.54
C ALA A 95 -8.28 -8.19 -11.08
N MET A 96 -8.73 -7.26 -10.24
CA MET A 96 -8.86 -7.46 -8.81
C MET A 96 -9.86 -8.59 -8.59
N PRO A 97 -9.55 -9.64 -7.83
CA PRO A 97 -10.51 -10.20 -6.90
C PRO A 97 -10.26 -9.50 -5.56
N ILE A 98 -10.33 -8.17 -5.52
CA ILE A 98 -10.61 -7.51 -4.25
C ILE A 98 -12.09 -7.79 -4.06
N SER A 99 -12.38 -8.69 -3.12
CA SER A 99 -13.72 -8.92 -2.64
C SER A 99 -14.37 -7.56 -2.44
N THR A 100 -15.34 -7.22 -3.27
CA THR A 100 -16.23 -6.11 -2.99
C THR A 100 -16.90 -6.40 -1.64
N PRO A 101 -17.21 -5.38 -0.82
CA PRO A 101 -18.07 -5.58 0.33
C PRO A 101 -19.33 -6.34 -0.11
N VAL A 102 -19.66 -7.41 0.61
CA VAL A 102 -20.88 -8.16 0.33
C VAL A 102 -22.05 -7.23 0.69
N GLU A 103 -23.00 -7.05 -0.25
CA GLU A 103 -24.17 -6.20 -0.01
C GLU A 103 -24.96 -6.63 1.23
N ASN A 104 -25.58 -5.65 1.86
CA ASN A 104 -26.21 -5.69 3.17
C ASN A 104 -27.16 -6.90 3.32
N VAL A 105 -26.76 -7.87 4.14
CA VAL A 105 -27.58 -9.03 4.47
C VAL A 105 -28.78 -8.53 5.29
N ALA A 106 -30.00 -8.89 4.88
CA ALA A 106 -31.22 -8.56 5.63
C ALA A 106 -31.05 -8.87 7.12
N ALA A 107 -31.57 -8.02 8.01
CA ALA A 107 -31.40 -8.16 9.45
C ALA A 107 -31.94 -9.52 9.95
N VAL A 108 -31.05 -10.49 10.13
CA VAL A 108 -31.36 -11.81 10.72
C VAL A 108 -30.95 -11.78 12.18
N SER A 109 -31.90 -12.04 13.08
CA SER A 109 -31.60 -12.26 14.50
C SER A 109 -30.97 -13.64 14.69
N LEU A 110 -29.65 -13.68 14.90
CA LEU A 110 -28.88 -14.89 15.18
C LEU A 110 -28.47 -14.93 16.66
N HIS A 111 -28.67 -16.07 17.33
CA HIS A 111 -28.08 -16.32 18.65
C HIS A 111 -26.69 -16.93 18.49
N ALA A 112 -25.67 -16.31 19.08
CA ALA A 112 -24.31 -16.82 19.19
C ALA A 112 -23.88 -16.87 20.66
N GLU A 113 -23.09 -17.87 21.05
CA GLU A 113 -22.36 -17.83 22.34
C GLU A 113 -21.09 -16.99 22.24
N VAL A 114 -20.48 -16.99 21.04
CA VAL A 114 -19.31 -16.15 20.73
C VAL A 114 -19.56 -15.50 19.38
N LEU A 115 -19.48 -14.18 19.34
CA LEU A 115 -19.52 -13.41 18.11
C LEU A 115 -18.14 -12.80 17.88
N VAL A 116 -17.60 -13.00 16.68
CA VAL A 116 -16.28 -12.48 16.28
C VAL A 116 -16.48 -11.49 15.13
N MET A 117 -15.97 -10.27 15.30
CA MET A 117 -16.03 -9.22 14.28
C MET A 117 -14.71 -9.17 13.49
N GLY A 118 -14.79 -9.44 12.19
CA GLY A 118 -13.67 -9.50 11.25
C GLY A 118 -13.05 -10.90 11.18
N ALA A 119 -12.77 -11.37 9.97
CA ALA A 119 -12.17 -12.68 9.68
C ALA A 119 -10.69 -12.61 9.32
N GLY A 120 -9.96 -11.64 9.89
CA GLY A 120 -8.49 -11.63 9.83
C GLY A 120 -7.84 -12.76 10.64
N PRO A 121 -6.49 -12.83 10.68
CA PRO A 121 -5.75 -13.86 11.41
C PRO A 121 -6.19 -14.05 12.86
N GLY A 122 -6.43 -12.95 13.59
CA GLY A 122 -6.97 -13.04 14.95
C GLY A 122 -8.41 -13.54 14.98
N GLY A 123 -9.26 -13.05 14.08
CA GLY A 123 -10.69 -13.32 14.05
C GLY A 123 -11.03 -14.77 13.70
N TYR A 124 -10.58 -15.28 12.55
CA TYR A 124 -10.88 -16.67 12.19
C TYR A 124 -10.25 -17.66 13.17
N THR A 125 -9.08 -17.34 13.75
CA THR A 125 -8.43 -18.20 14.75
C THR A 125 -9.24 -18.25 16.04
N ALA A 126 -9.70 -17.10 16.54
CA ALA A 126 -10.57 -17.04 17.71
C ALA A 126 -11.89 -17.77 17.46
N ALA A 127 -12.50 -17.58 16.29
CA ALA A 127 -13.75 -18.23 15.91
C ALA A 127 -13.58 -19.76 15.83
N PHE A 128 -12.53 -20.24 15.17
CA PHE A 128 -12.26 -21.66 15.03
C PHE A 128 -11.94 -22.30 16.38
N ARG A 129 -11.17 -21.62 17.23
CA ARG A 129 -10.87 -22.12 18.57
C ARG A 129 -12.12 -22.19 19.45
N ALA A 130 -12.99 -21.18 19.39
CA ALA A 130 -14.25 -21.19 20.12
C ALA A 130 -15.17 -22.34 19.65
N ALA A 131 -15.23 -22.57 18.33
CA ALA A 131 -15.96 -23.69 17.77
C ALA A 131 -15.39 -25.06 18.18
N ASP A 132 -14.05 -25.20 18.20
CA ASP A 132 -13.37 -26.41 18.69
C ASP A 132 -13.67 -26.68 20.18
N LEU A 133 -14.00 -25.64 20.96
CA LEU A 133 -14.43 -25.75 22.35
C LEU A 133 -15.94 -25.98 22.50
N GLY A 134 -16.66 -26.25 21.40
CA GLY A 134 -18.08 -26.57 21.37
C GLY A 134 -19.01 -25.36 21.47
N LYS A 135 -18.49 -24.13 21.26
CA LYS A 135 -19.32 -22.92 21.28
C LYS A 135 -20.03 -22.70 19.96
N LYS A 136 -21.25 -22.17 20.01
CA LYS A 136 -21.96 -21.67 18.83
C LYS A 136 -21.36 -20.31 18.42
N VAL A 137 -20.64 -20.29 17.30
CA VAL A 137 -19.89 -19.11 16.84
C VAL A 137 -20.52 -18.48 15.61
N VAL A 138 -20.63 -17.15 15.62
CA VAL A 138 -20.91 -16.31 14.44
C VAL A 138 -19.70 -15.44 14.17
N LEU A 139 -19.16 -15.48 12.96
CA LEU A 139 -18.01 -14.72 12.49
C LEU A 139 -18.48 -13.72 11.43
N ILE A 140 -18.50 -12.43 11.75
CA ILE A 140 -18.97 -11.40 10.83
C ILE A 140 -17.78 -10.88 10.02
N GLU A 141 -17.84 -11.02 8.70
CA GLU A 141 -16.86 -10.45 7.77
C GLU A 141 -17.59 -9.68 6.67
N ARG A 142 -17.06 -8.51 6.31
CA ARG A 142 -17.68 -7.65 5.29
C ARG A 142 -17.37 -8.12 3.88
N TYR A 143 -16.38 -8.99 3.71
CA TYR A 143 -15.95 -9.57 2.45
C TYR A 143 -16.31 -11.06 2.35
N ALA A 144 -16.42 -11.59 1.13
CA ALA A 144 -16.70 -13.01 0.92
C ALA A 144 -15.52 -13.91 1.31
N SER A 145 -14.29 -13.39 1.21
CA SER A 145 -13.06 -14.11 1.52
C SER A 145 -12.62 -13.95 2.98
N LEU A 146 -12.38 -15.06 3.66
CA LEU A 146 -11.75 -15.08 4.99
C LEU A 146 -10.24 -14.80 4.91
N GLY A 147 -9.60 -14.56 6.07
CA GLY A 147 -8.16 -14.38 6.22
C GLY A 147 -7.71 -12.92 6.29
N GLY A 148 -8.61 -11.97 6.05
CA GLY A 148 -8.38 -10.53 6.18
C GLY A 148 -7.18 -10.02 5.38
N VAL A 149 -6.55 -8.94 5.86
CA VAL A 149 -5.43 -8.27 5.18
C VAL A 149 -4.26 -9.22 4.97
N CYS A 150 -3.80 -9.90 6.03
CA CYS A 150 -2.58 -10.70 5.96
C CYS A 150 -2.63 -11.80 4.89
N LEU A 151 -3.79 -12.45 4.70
CA LEU A 151 -3.95 -13.47 3.67
C LEU A 151 -4.20 -12.89 2.27
N ASN A 152 -5.10 -11.90 2.16
CA ASN A 152 -5.60 -11.47 0.86
C ASN A 152 -4.73 -10.40 0.20
N VAL A 153 -4.23 -9.43 0.96
CA VAL A 153 -3.58 -8.21 0.43
C VAL A 153 -2.36 -7.77 1.25
N GLY A 154 -1.74 -8.69 1.99
CA GLY A 154 -0.64 -8.36 2.90
C GLY A 154 0.43 -9.43 2.90
N CYS A 155 0.64 -10.06 4.04
CA CYS A 155 1.72 -11.03 4.27
C CYS A 155 1.88 -12.04 3.13
N ILE A 156 0.83 -12.77 2.78
CA ILE A 156 0.92 -13.90 1.86
C ILE A 156 1.30 -13.46 0.43
N PRO A 157 0.61 -12.50 -0.21
CA PRO A 157 1.02 -12.03 -1.53
C PRO A 157 2.43 -11.42 -1.52
N SER A 158 2.78 -10.62 -0.51
CA SER A 158 4.13 -10.03 -0.43
C SER A 158 5.21 -11.10 -0.32
N LYS A 159 5.01 -12.13 0.52
CA LYS A 159 6.01 -13.20 0.69
C LYS A 159 6.07 -14.13 -0.52
N ALA A 160 4.97 -14.33 -1.24
CA ALA A 160 4.98 -15.08 -2.50
C ALA A 160 5.83 -14.38 -3.57
N LEU A 161 5.73 -13.05 -3.68
CA LEU A 161 6.52 -12.25 -4.63
C LEU A 161 7.98 -12.12 -4.19
N LEU A 162 8.23 -11.85 -2.91
CA LEU A 162 9.59 -11.74 -2.36
C LEU A 162 10.38 -13.04 -2.54
N HIS A 163 9.75 -14.20 -2.43
CA HIS A 163 10.43 -15.47 -2.67
C HIS A 163 10.89 -15.61 -4.13
N GLN A 164 10.08 -15.18 -5.11
CA GLN A 164 10.49 -15.21 -6.51
C GLN A 164 11.65 -14.24 -6.78
N ALA A 165 11.60 -13.04 -6.19
CA ALA A 165 12.70 -12.06 -6.27
C ALA A 165 14.00 -12.59 -5.64
N GLN A 166 13.90 -13.24 -4.48
CA GLN A 166 15.03 -13.88 -3.82
C GLN A 166 15.68 -14.95 -4.71
N VAL A 167 14.89 -15.81 -5.35
CA VAL A 167 15.43 -16.84 -6.26
C VAL A 167 16.15 -16.23 -7.47
N ILE A 168 15.64 -15.12 -8.00
CA ILE A 168 16.31 -14.38 -9.10
C ILE A 168 17.65 -13.83 -8.62
N HIS A 169 17.67 -13.22 -7.43
CA HIS A 169 18.88 -12.65 -6.84
C HIS A 169 19.93 -13.72 -6.52
N GLU A 170 19.53 -14.83 -5.89
CA GLU A 170 20.42 -15.96 -5.59
C GLU A 170 21.00 -16.57 -6.87
N ALA A 171 20.21 -16.69 -7.95
CA ALA A 171 20.69 -17.17 -9.24
C ALA A 171 21.77 -16.24 -9.84
N GLU A 172 21.67 -14.92 -9.63
CA GLU A 172 22.69 -13.96 -10.06
C GLU A 172 23.99 -14.12 -9.26
N GLU A 173 23.91 -14.27 -7.93
CA GLU A 173 25.08 -14.44 -7.05
C GLU A 173 25.88 -15.72 -7.34
N MET A 174 25.25 -16.75 -7.91
CA MET A 174 25.92 -18.00 -8.30
C MET A 174 27.07 -17.82 -9.30
N GLY A 175 27.14 -16.67 -9.98
CA GLY A 175 28.27 -16.31 -10.84
C GLY A 175 29.62 -16.36 -10.11
N ALA A 176 29.67 -15.99 -8.83
CA ALA A 176 30.88 -16.07 -8.01
C ALA A 176 31.36 -17.51 -7.75
N HIS A 177 30.44 -18.48 -7.87
CA HIS A 177 30.71 -19.90 -7.72
C HIS A 177 31.01 -20.60 -9.06
N GLY A 178 31.12 -19.83 -10.15
CA GLY A 178 31.39 -20.36 -11.50
C GLY A 178 30.16 -20.96 -12.20
N VAL A 179 28.95 -20.71 -11.70
CA VAL A 179 27.69 -21.10 -12.34
C VAL A 179 26.99 -19.85 -12.85
N THR A 180 26.88 -19.71 -14.16
CA THR A 180 26.32 -18.51 -14.79
C THR A 180 24.92 -18.79 -15.34
N PHE A 181 23.98 -17.91 -15.02
CA PHE A 181 22.64 -17.88 -15.58
C PHE A 181 22.45 -16.63 -16.43
N GLU A 182 21.63 -16.70 -17.48
CA GLU A 182 21.18 -15.50 -18.20
C GLU A 182 20.06 -14.81 -17.40
N PRO A 183 19.94 -13.47 -17.49
CA PRO A 183 18.84 -12.75 -16.85
C PRO A 183 17.47 -13.33 -17.26
N PRO A 184 16.55 -13.55 -16.31
CA PRO A 184 15.28 -14.19 -16.60
C PRO A 184 14.36 -13.24 -17.37
N LYS A 185 13.54 -13.82 -18.27
CA LYS A 185 12.40 -13.10 -18.85
C LYS A 185 11.25 -13.08 -17.84
N LEU A 186 10.77 -11.88 -17.51
CA LEU A 186 9.66 -11.70 -16.58
C LEU A 186 8.31 -11.65 -17.31
N ASP A 187 7.42 -12.56 -16.94
CA ASP A 187 6.00 -12.54 -17.32
C ASP A 187 5.17 -12.12 -16.10
N ILE A 188 4.80 -10.84 -16.07
CA ILE A 188 4.10 -10.24 -14.94
C ILE A 188 2.69 -10.83 -14.76
N ASP A 189 2.03 -11.21 -15.84
CA ASP A 189 0.68 -11.79 -15.78
C ASP A 189 0.73 -13.20 -15.19
N ALA A 190 1.72 -14.01 -15.57
CA ALA A 190 1.95 -15.32 -14.98
C ALA A 190 2.33 -15.22 -13.48
N ILE A 191 3.18 -14.25 -13.12
CA ILE A 191 3.55 -13.98 -11.71
C ILE A 191 2.33 -13.57 -10.89
N ARG A 192 1.50 -12.66 -11.43
CA ARG A 192 0.25 -12.23 -10.79
C ARG A 192 -0.71 -13.40 -10.61
N ALA A 193 -0.89 -14.23 -11.64
CA ALA A 193 -1.74 -15.42 -11.58
C ALA A 193 -1.25 -16.45 -10.54
N ASN A 194 0.06 -16.63 -10.41
CA ASN A 194 0.64 -17.50 -9.37
C ASN A 194 0.32 -16.98 -7.97
N LYS A 195 0.50 -15.68 -7.72
CA LYS A 195 0.13 -15.01 -6.46
C LYS A 195 -1.36 -15.22 -6.14
N GLU A 196 -2.25 -14.96 -7.10
CA GLU A 196 -3.70 -15.15 -6.91
C GLU A 196 -4.06 -16.60 -6.62
N LYS A 197 -3.44 -17.57 -7.30
CA LYS A 197 -3.64 -18.99 -7.05
C LYS A 197 -3.28 -19.40 -5.62
N ILE A 198 -2.21 -18.83 -5.05
CA ILE A 198 -1.81 -19.07 -3.66
C ILE A 198 -2.87 -18.55 -2.69
N ILE A 199 -3.35 -17.32 -2.92
CA ILE A 199 -4.40 -16.69 -2.10
C ILE A 199 -5.68 -17.54 -2.15
N GLN A 200 -6.16 -17.86 -3.36
CA GLN A 200 -7.38 -18.66 -3.57
C GLN A 200 -7.33 -20.02 -2.89
N ARG A 201 -6.18 -20.71 -2.94
CA ARG A 201 -6.00 -22.01 -2.28
C ARG A 201 -6.18 -21.90 -0.77
N LEU A 202 -5.61 -20.85 -0.17
CA LEU A 202 -5.63 -20.66 1.28
C LEU A 202 -6.97 -20.13 1.77
N THR A 203 -7.59 -19.18 1.05
CA THR A 203 -8.94 -18.67 1.38
C THR A 203 -9.99 -19.76 1.22
N GLY A 204 -9.91 -20.58 0.18
CA GLY A 204 -10.75 -21.77 0.01
C GLY A 204 -10.58 -22.78 1.13
N GLY A 205 -9.34 -22.98 1.60
CA GLY A 205 -9.04 -23.80 2.78
C GLY A 205 -9.71 -23.27 4.05
N LEU A 206 -9.64 -21.95 4.30
CA LEU A 206 -10.30 -21.32 5.45
C LEU A 206 -11.82 -21.46 5.38
N ALA A 207 -12.44 -21.26 4.21
CA ALA A 207 -13.88 -21.46 4.02
C ALA A 207 -14.30 -22.91 4.32
N GLY A 208 -13.50 -23.89 3.86
CA GLY A 208 -13.69 -25.29 4.19
C GLY A 208 -13.61 -25.57 5.69
N LEU A 209 -12.61 -24.99 6.37
CA LEU A 209 -12.42 -25.14 7.82
C LEU A 209 -13.54 -24.49 8.64
N ALA A 210 -14.07 -23.33 8.20
CA ALA A 210 -15.22 -22.68 8.84
C ALA A 210 -16.45 -23.57 8.77
N LYS A 211 -16.73 -24.14 7.58
CA LYS A 211 -17.83 -25.09 7.38
C LYS A 211 -17.67 -26.36 8.22
N GLN A 212 -16.46 -26.94 8.27
CA GLN A 212 -16.20 -28.14 9.07
C GLN A 212 -16.40 -27.91 10.58
N ARG A 213 -16.15 -26.69 11.06
CA ARG A 213 -16.32 -26.29 12.46
C ARG A 213 -17.71 -25.75 12.78
N ASN A 214 -18.65 -25.77 11.83
CA ASN A 214 -19.98 -25.18 11.99
C ASN A 214 -19.97 -23.71 12.43
N VAL A 215 -18.95 -22.94 12.01
CA VAL A 215 -18.91 -21.50 12.21
C VAL A 215 -19.83 -20.86 11.18
N THR A 216 -20.78 -20.05 11.64
CA THR A 216 -21.61 -19.23 10.74
C THR A 216 -20.80 -18.01 10.33
N VAL A 217 -20.60 -17.80 9.03
CA VAL A 217 -19.91 -16.64 8.45
C VAL A 217 -20.93 -15.81 7.69
#